data_AF-A0A656Z3T0-F1
#
_entry.id   AF-A0A656Z3T0-F1
#
_cell.length_a   1.000
_cell.length_b   1.000
_cell.length_c   1.000
_cell.angle_alpha   90.00
_cell.angle_beta   90.00
_cell.angle_gamma   90.00
#
_symmetry.space_group_name_H-M   'P 1'
#
loop_
_entity.id
_entity.type
_entity.pdbx_description
1 polymer ?
#
loop_
_entity_poly.entity_id
_entity_poly.type
_entity_poly.pdbx_seq_one_letter_code
_entity_poly.pdbx_strand_id
1 'polypeptide(L)'
;MPNGSVDDLKIVEGVNEQGLSFSVLAYAGASGPADNAEKTKAMLAAIDLGAFVLGQCATTGAVKAKLADNPVLLTALAPLHGATTPFHFVVHDRAGQSLVIEFSQHQQNVYDNPVVV
;
A
#
# COMPACT_ATOMS: atom_id res chain seq x y z
N MET A 1 -1.39 -13.41 1.41
CA MET A 1 -2.66 -13.51 2.16
C MET A 1 -3.78 -13.72 1.16
N PRO A 2 -4.58 -14.80 1.28
CA PRO A 2 -5.76 -14.98 0.44
C PRO A 2 -6.74 -13.82 0.62
N ASN A 3 -7.38 -13.36 -0.44
CA ASN A 3 -8.47 -12.41 -0.38
C ASN A 3 -9.73 -13.02 -1.00
N GLY A 4 -10.50 -13.75 -0.18
CA GLY A 4 -11.68 -14.49 -0.63
C GLY A 4 -11.39 -15.87 -1.22
N SER A 5 -10.29 -16.03 -1.98
CA SER A 5 -9.82 -17.33 -2.50
C SER A 5 -8.30 -17.49 -2.39
N VAL A 6 -7.82 -18.73 -2.38
CA VAL A 6 -6.38 -19.07 -2.47
C VAL A 6 -5.76 -18.74 -3.82
N ASP A 7 -6.57 -18.52 -4.86
CA ASP A 7 -6.09 -18.07 -6.17
C ASP A 7 -5.81 -16.55 -6.18
N ASP A 8 -6.36 -15.79 -5.22
CA ASP A 8 -6.11 -14.36 -5.05
C ASP A 8 -5.19 -14.11 -3.85
N LEU A 9 -3.91 -14.39 -4.04
CA LEU A 9 -2.89 -14.15 -3.02
C LEU A 9 -2.35 -12.72 -3.10
N LYS A 10 -2.53 -11.98 -2.01
CA LYS A 10 -1.97 -10.64 -1.81
C LYS A 10 -0.59 -10.71 -1.17
N ILE A 11 0.31 -9.83 -1.61
CA ILE A 11 1.66 -9.73 -1.05
C ILE A 11 1.60 -8.91 0.25
N VAL A 12 1.96 -9.55 1.36
CA VAL A 12 2.01 -8.93 2.69
C VAL A 12 3.42 -8.44 3.01
N GLU A 13 4.43 -9.14 2.49
CA GLU A 13 5.82 -8.80 2.67
C GLU A 13 6.64 -9.37 1.52
N GLY A 14 7.71 -8.68 1.11
CA GLY A 14 8.61 -9.18 0.09
C GLY A 14 9.69 -8.19 -0.33
N VAL A 15 10.57 -8.66 -1.21
CA VAL A 15 11.63 -7.88 -1.86
C VAL A 15 11.64 -8.17 -3.36
N ASN A 16 11.94 -7.17 -4.18
CA ASN A 16 12.10 -7.35 -5.63
C ASN A 16 13.57 -7.38 -6.06
N GLU A 17 13.81 -7.66 -7.34
CA GLU A 17 15.14 -7.74 -7.95
C GLU A 17 15.96 -6.43 -7.90
N GLN A 18 15.30 -5.28 -7.67
CA GLN A 18 15.95 -3.98 -7.54
C GLN A 18 16.43 -3.70 -6.11
N GLY A 19 16.10 -4.59 -5.16
CA GLY A 19 16.37 -4.42 -3.73
C GLY A 19 15.38 -3.49 -3.03
N LEU A 20 14.17 -3.33 -3.58
CA LEU A 20 13.05 -2.65 -2.93
C LEU A 20 12.29 -3.67 -2.08
N SER A 21 12.10 -3.38 -0.79
CA SER A 21 11.29 -4.18 0.13
C SER A 21 9.96 -3.50 0.43
N PHE A 22 8.96 -4.28 0.75
CA PHE A 22 7.62 -3.84 1.12
C PHE A 22 7.09 -4.71 2.25
N SER A 23 6.46 -4.10 3.25
CA SER A 23 5.81 -4.81 4.36
C SER A 23 4.49 -4.15 4.74
N VAL A 24 3.50 -4.98 5.10
CA VAL A 24 2.20 -4.57 5.65
C VAL A 24 2.24 -4.72 7.17
N LEU A 25 1.88 -3.66 7.90
CA LEU A 25 1.86 -3.65 9.36
C LEU A 25 0.49 -3.18 9.88
N ALA A 26 0.13 -3.65 11.08
CA ALA A 26 -1.16 -3.36 11.70
C ALA A 26 -1.30 -1.88 12.08
N TYR A 27 -2.38 -1.25 11.62
CA TYR A 27 -2.77 0.12 11.96
C TYR A 27 -4.29 0.23 12.09
N ALA A 28 -4.81 -0.03 13.30
CA ALA A 28 -6.24 -0.13 13.56
C ALA A 28 -7.03 1.17 13.26
N GLY A 29 -6.37 2.33 13.30
CA GLY A 29 -6.97 3.64 13.03
C GLY A 29 -7.02 4.05 11.56
N ALA A 30 -6.78 3.12 10.63
CA ALA A 30 -6.72 3.43 9.20
C ALA A 30 -8.03 4.07 8.71
N SER A 31 -7.91 5.25 8.09
CA SER A 31 -9.01 6.01 7.53
C SER A 31 -8.57 6.69 6.23
N GLY A 32 -8.96 6.11 5.10
CA GLY A 32 -8.59 6.58 3.77
C GLY A 32 -9.60 7.54 3.15
N PRO A 33 -9.28 8.10 1.97
CA PRO A 33 -10.21 8.92 1.22
C PRO A 33 -11.49 8.14 0.92
N ALA A 34 -12.61 8.84 0.94
CA ALA A 34 -13.87 8.27 0.52
C ALA A 34 -13.81 7.88 -0.96
N ASP A 35 -14.53 6.82 -1.32
CA ASP A 35 -14.71 6.40 -2.71
C ASP A 35 -15.61 7.42 -3.42
N ASN A 36 -14.99 8.51 -3.86
CA ASN A 36 -15.63 9.66 -4.49
C ASN A 36 -15.54 9.57 -6.02
N ALA A 37 -15.16 8.42 -6.57
CA ALA A 37 -14.86 8.31 -7.98
C ALA A 37 -16.15 8.47 -8.80
N GLU A 38 -16.20 9.51 -9.65
CA GLU A 38 -16.80 9.30 -10.96
C GLU A 38 -16.09 8.07 -11.54
N LYS A 39 -16.84 7.01 -11.90
CA LYS A 39 -16.33 5.68 -12.27
C LYS A 39 -15.54 5.65 -13.59
N THR A 40 -14.78 6.70 -13.89
CA THR A 40 -14.06 6.94 -15.14
C THR A 40 -12.58 6.61 -15.05
N LYS A 41 -12.00 6.46 -13.84
CA LYS A 41 -10.60 6.07 -13.64
C LYS A 41 -10.50 4.86 -12.70
N ALA A 42 -9.71 3.86 -13.11
CA ALA A 42 -9.40 2.71 -12.25
C ALA A 42 -8.58 3.16 -11.03
N MET A 43 -8.91 2.65 -9.85
CA MET A 43 -8.22 2.94 -8.59
C MET A 43 -7.52 1.70 -8.05
N LEU A 44 -6.43 1.89 -7.32
CA LEU A 44 -5.68 0.80 -6.70
C LEU A 44 -6.29 0.46 -5.34
N ALA A 45 -6.57 -0.81 -5.06
CA ALA A 45 -6.93 -1.23 -3.71
C ALA A 45 -5.66 -1.29 -2.84
N ALA A 46 -5.75 -0.82 -1.59
CA ALA A 46 -4.61 -0.82 -0.68
C ALA A 46 -4.00 -2.21 -0.47
N ILE A 47 -4.80 -3.27 -0.57
CA ILE A 47 -4.30 -4.64 -0.43
C ILE A 47 -3.46 -5.12 -1.63
N ASP A 48 -3.56 -4.46 -2.77
CA ASP A 48 -2.77 -4.75 -3.97
C ASP A 48 -1.47 -3.93 -4.02
N LEU A 49 -1.21 -3.07 -3.03
CA LEU A 49 -0.01 -2.24 -2.97
C LEU A 49 1.28 -3.06 -3.02
N GLY A 50 1.33 -4.22 -2.37
CA GLY A 50 2.55 -5.04 -2.36
C GLY A 50 2.94 -5.50 -3.77
N ALA A 51 1.97 -5.98 -4.55
CA ALA A 51 2.20 -6.37 -5.95
C ALA A 51 2.53 -5.16 -6.83
N PHE A 52 1.81 -4.05 -6.65
CA PHE A 52 2.05 -2.83 -7.40
C PHE A 52 3.45 -2.24 -7.16
N VAL A 53 3.85 -2.12 -5.89
CA VAL A 53 5.16 -1.58 -5.49
C VAL A 53 6.29 -2.47 -5.98
N LEU A 54 6.25 -3.76 -5.63
CA LEU A 54 7.35 -4.68 -5.96
C LEU A 54 7.42 -4.97 -7.47
N GLY A 55 6.30 -4.95 -8.19
CA GLY A 55 6.25 -5.22 -9.62
C GLY A 55 6.54 -4.02 -10.52
N GLN A 56 6.46 -2.78 -10.01
CA GLN A 56 6.57 -1.58 -10.85
C GLN A 56 7.56 -0.51 -10.37
N CYS A 57 8.18 -0.68 -9.20
CA CYS A 57 9.05 0.34 -8.62
C CYS A 57 10.45 -0.22 -8.33
N ALA A 58 11.47 0.61 -8.56
CA ALA A 58 12.86 0.31 -8.21
C ALA A 58 13.33 1.04 -6.94
N THR A 59 12.72 2.18 -6.59
CA THR A 59 13.14 3.05 -5.47
C THR A 59 11.92 3.60 -4.73
N THR A 60 12.13 4.07 -3.49
CA THR A 60 11.10 4.77 -2.71
C THR A 60 10.57 6.01 -3.43
N GLY A 61 11.43 6.75 -4.12
CA GLY A 61 11.04 7.89 -4.95
C GLY A 61 10.10 7.51 -6.10
N ALA A 62 10.32 6.36 -6.75
CA ALA A 62 9.43 5.87 -7.80
C ALA A 62 8.04 5.48 -7.24
N VAL A 63 8.00 4.89 -6.04
CA VAL A 63 6.75 4.59 -5.33
C VAL A 63 5.97 5.88 -5.09
N LYS A 64 6.63 6.89 -4.49
CA LYS A 64 6.01 8.18 -4.17
C LYS A 64 5.43 8.87 -5.41
N ALA A 65 6.17 8.88 -6.52
CA ALA A 65 5.69 9.43 -7.78
C ALA A 65 4.47 8.69 -8.33
N LYS A 66 4.49 7.35 -8.36
CA LYS A 66 3.36 6.56 -8.84
C LYS A 66 2.11 6.71 -7.98
N LEU A 67 2.25 6.82 -6.65
CA LEU A 67 1.12 7.01 -5.74
C LEU A 67 0.52 8.42 -5.79
N ALA A 68 1.24 9.40 -6.32
CA ALA A 68 0.66 10.72 -6.62
C ALA A 68 -0.32 10.64 -7.80
N ASP A 69 -0.05 9.80 -8.80
CA ASP A 69 -0.89 9.63 -10.00
C ASP A 69 -2.02 8.60 -9.84
N ASN A 70 -1.84 7.67 -8.90
CA ASN A 70 -2.71 6.51 -8.67
C ASN A 70 -3.21 6.52 -7.22
N PRO A 71 -4.35 7.19 -6.94
CA PRO A 71 -4.94 7.18 -5.62
C PRO A 71 -5.33 5.75 -5.20
N VAL A 72 -5.07 5.46 -3.93
CA VAL A 72 -5.30 4.17 -3.31
C VAL A 72 -6.51 4.24 -2.40
N LEU A 73 -7.37 3.23 -2.49
CA LEU A 73 -8.56 3.11 -1.66
C LEU A 73 -8.42 2.00 -0.62
N LEU A 74 -8.96 2.25 0.57
CA LEU A 74 -9.18 1.19 1.54
C LEU A 74 -10.45 0.42 1.15
N THR A 75 -10.30 -0.87 0.89
CA THR A 75 -11.41 -1.78 0.56
C THR A 75 -11.75 -2.68 1.74
N ALA A 76 -12.94 -3.26 1.73
CA ALA A 76 -13.32 -4.30 2.69
C ALA A 76 -12.53 -5.59 2.40
N LEU A 77 -11.97 -6.21 3.44
CA LEU A 77 -11.17 -7.42 3.31
C LEU A 77 -11.96 -8.66 3.75
N ALA A 78 -12.07 -9.65 2.87
CA ALA A 78 -12.72 -10.92 3.19
C ALA A 78 -12.06 -11.65 4.40
N PRO A 79 -10.72 -11.70 4.53
CA PRO A 79 -10.07 -12.29 5.71
C PRO A 79 -10.39 -11.60 7.03
N LEU A 80 -10.84 -10.35 6.99
CA LEU A 80 -11.20 -9.56 8.16
C LEU A 80 -12.72 -9.42 8.29
N HIS A 81 -13.49 -10.37 7.76
CA HIS A 81 -14.96 -10.37 7.82
C HIS A 81 -15.61 -9.08 7.27
N GLY A 82 -15.01 -8.50 6.24
CA GLY A 82 -15.50 -7.27 5.61
C GLY A 82 -15.06 -5.97 6.31
N ALA A 83 -14.20 -6.04 7.33
CA ALA A 83 -13.60 -4.84 7.89
C ALA A 83 -12.73 -4.12 6.85
N THR A 84 -12.73 -2.79 6.92
CA THR A 84 -11.86 -1.94 6.12
C THR A 84 -10.39 -2.21 6.46
N THR A 85 -9.52 -2.26 5.46
CA THR A 85 -8.07 -2.50 5.57
C THR A 85 -7.41 -1.69 6.72
N PRO A 86 -7.05 -2.32 7.85
CA PRO A 86 -6.52 -1.65 9.03
C PRO A 86 -4.98 -1.70 9.04
N PHE A 87 -4.36 -1.22 7.96
CA PHE A 87 -2.92 -1.36 7.77
C PHE A 87 -2.25 -0.05 7.35
N HIS A 88 -0.98 0.06 7.70
CA HIS A 88 -0.03 0.95 7.03
C HIS A 88 1.07 0.12 6.36
N PHE A 89 1.82 0.77 5.49
CA PHE A 89 2.77 0.09 4.63
C PHE A 89 4.12 0.77 4.73
N VAL A 90 5.17 -0.05 4.78
CA VAL A 90 6.55 0.44 4.83
C VAL A 90 7.28 -0.08 3.61
N VAL A 91 8.11 0.79 3.02
CA VAL A 91 8.95 0.48 1.88
C VAL A 91 10.37 0.91 2.18
N HIS A 92 11.35 0.05 1.94
CA HIS A 92 12.77 0.40 2.01
C HIS A 92 13.46 0.09 0.69
N ASP A 93 14.35 0.97 0.24
CA ASP A 93 15.19 0.72 -0.94
C ASP A 93 16.65 0.46 -0.60
N ARG A 94 17.40 -0.03 -1.60
CA ARG A 94 18.82 -0.36 -1.48
C ARG A 94 19.72 0.84 -1.19
N ALA A 95 19.25 2.07 -1.41
CA ALA A 95 19.98 3.29 -1.05
C ALA A 95 19.82 3.65 0.44
N GLY A 96 19.04 2.86 1.20
CA GLY A 96 18.75 3.08 2.61
C GLY A 96 17.63 4.10 2.84
N GLN A 97 16.91 4.50 1.79
CA GLN A 97 15.76 5.39 1.95
C GLN A 97 14.54 4.55 2.34
N SER A 98 13.70 5.12 3.19
CA SER A 98 12.46 4.47 3.64
C SER A 98 11.26 5.38 3.45
N LEU A 99 10.11 4.77 3.21
CA LEU A 99 8.85 5.43 2.95
C LEU A 99 7.75 4.75 3.76
N VAL A 100 6.87 5.55 4.36
CA VAL A 100 5.64 5.07 5.02
C VAL A 100 4.43 5.54 4.23
N ILE A 101 3.51 4.63 3.94
CA ILE A 101 2.23 4.91 3.31
C ILE A 101 1.14 4.64 4.34
N GLU A 102 0.40 5.69 4.69
CA GLU A 102 -0.59 5.67 5.76
C GLU A 102 -1.92 6.26 5.31
N PHE A 103 -3.00 5.73 5.86
CA PHE A 103 -4.34 6.22 5.63
C PHE A 103 -4.87 6.77 6.94
N SER A 104 -4.92 8.09 7.06
CA SER A 104 -5.36 8.76 8.28
C SER A 104 -6.11 10.03 7.94
N GLN A 105 -7.05 10.41 8.81
CA GLN A 105 -7.85 11.64 8.65
C GLN A 105 -8.56 11.70 7.29
N HIS A 106 -9.02 10.55 6.78
CA HIS A 106 -9.67 10.40 5.48
C HIS A 106 -8.79 10.76 4.28
N GLN A 107 -7.46 10.58 4.40
CA GLN A 107 -6.50 10.91 3.36
C GLN A 107 -5.46 9.81 3.21
N GLN A 108 -4.92 9.68 2.00
CA GLN A 108 -3.71 8.91 1.73
C GLN A 108 -2.51 9.82 1.98
N ASN A 109 -1.61 9.38 2.84
CA ASN A 109 -0.39 10.08 3.16
C ASN A 109 0.84 9.23 2.81
N VAL A 110 1.87 9.87 2.29
CA VAL A 110 3.11 9.21 1.86
C VAL A 110 4.30 10.00 2.40
N TYR A 111 4.93 9.48 3.45
CA TYR A 111 5.98 10.15 4.22
C TYR A 111 7.35 9.55 3.94
N ASP A 112 8.37 10.39 3.85
CA ASP A 112 9.75 9.91 3.96
C ASP A 112 10.00 9.52 5.42
N ASN A 113 10.58 8.34 5.65
CA ASN A 113 10.90 7.83 6.99
C ASN A 113 12.42 7.73 7.19
N PRO A 114 13.08 8.80 7.68
CA PRO A 114 14.51 8.76 7.95
C PRO A 114 14.87 7.97 9.21
N VAL A 115 13.88 7.57 10.03
CA VAL A 115 14.09 6.83 11.28
C VAL A 115 14.18 5.31 11.02
N VAL A 116 13.63 4.83 9.90
CA VAL A 116 13.73 3.43 9.40
C VAL A 116 13.05 2.40 10.32
N VAL A 117 12.20 2.85 11.25
CA VAL A 117 11.38 2.02 12.14
C VAL A 117 9.90 2.28 11.88
#